data_AF-A0A519M702-F1
#
_entry.id   AF-A0A519M702-F1
#
_cell.length_a   1.000
_cell.length_b   1.000
_cell.length_c   1.000
_cell.angle_alpha   90.00
_cell.angle_beta   90.00
_cell.angle_gamma   90.00
#
_symmetry.space_group_name_H-M   'P 1'
#
loop_
_entity.id
_entity.type
_entity.pdbx_description
1 polymer ?
#
loop_
_entity_poly.entity_id
_entity_poly.type
_entity_poly.pdbx_seq_one_letter_code
_entity_poly.pdbx_strand_id
1 'polypeptide(L)'
;MKRRAIKLRADAPYHALQAARVRDSQADWPLLYNQRAGIEGTLSQGVRAFGLRRSRYVGLAKTHAQHLFIATAMNLCRIINWLNEVPLAQTRQAAFERLIPLARA
;
A
#
# COMPACT_ATOMS: atom_id res chain seq x y z
N MET A 1 33.80 16.71 26.27
CA MET A 1 33.77 15.92 25.02
C MET A 1 32.49 15.10 24.99
N LYS A 2 31.53 15.40 24.10
CA LYS A 2 30.18 14.77 24.08
C LYS A 2 30.26 13.41 23.35
N ARG A 3 29.99 12.30 24.03
CA ARG A 3 29.94 10.96 23.40
C ARG A 3 28.75 10.88 22.43
N ARG A 4 29.00 10.46 21.19
CA ARG A 4 27.94 10.06 20.25
C ARG A 4 27.50 8.64 20.59
N ALA A 5 26.23 8.45 20.91
CA ALA A 5 25.64 7.13 21.13
C ALA A 5 24.82 6.72 19.90
N ILE A 6 25.03 5.50 19.41
CA ILE A 6 24.23 4.91 18.32
C ILE A 6 23.13 4.08 18.97
N LYS A 7 21.86 4.32 18.60
CA LYS A 7 20.77 3.42 18.97
C LYS A 7 20.85 2.17 18.10
N LEU A 8 21.29 1.05 18.70
CA LEU A 8 21.20 -0.25 18.05
C LEU A 8 19.71 -0.63 17.94
N ARG A 9 19.26 -0.99 16.75
CA ARG A 9 17.88 -1.44 16.50
C ARG A 9 17.68 -2.74 17.28
N ALA A 10 16.57 -2.86 18.02
CA ALA A 10 16.28 -4.04 18.83
C ALA A 10 16.36 -5.33 17.98
N ASP A 11 16.95 -6.38 18.55
CA ASP A 11 17.32 -7.60 17.80
C ASP A 11 16.10 -8.32 17.21
N ALA A 12 15.00 -8.44 17.96
CA ALA A 12 13.79 -9.14 17.50
C ALA A 12 13.18 -8.55 16.20
N PRO A 13 12.89 -7.24 16.09
CA PRO A 13 12.37 -6.68 14.84
C PRO A 13 13.41 -6.69 13.70
N TYR A 14 14.71 -6.67 14.01
CA TYR A 14 15.75 -6.82 13.01
C TYR A 14 15.75 -8.23 12.40
N HIS A 15 15.74 -9.27 13.24
CA HIS A 15 15.66 -10.67 12.79
C HIS A 15 14.34 -10.97 12.06
N ALA A 16 13.22 -10.41 12.52
CA ALA A 16 11.93 -10.55 11.82
C ALA A 16 11.97 -9.94 10.40
N LEU A 17 12.61 -8.79 10.23
CA LEU A 17 12.78 -8.15 8.92
C LEU A 17 13.73 -8.95 8.01
N GLN A 18 14.83 -9.47 8.55
CA GLN A 18 15.74 -10.35 7.81
C GLN A 18 15.02 -11.62 7.34
N ALA A 19 14.25 -12.27 8.22
CA ALA A 19 13.46 -13.45 7.85
C ALA A 19 12.40 -13.13 6.79
N ALA A 20 11.78 -11.94 6.85
CA ALA A 20 10.86 -11.49 5.81
C ALA A 20 11.56 -11.32 4.46
N ARG A 21 12.72 -10.69 4.40
CA ARG A 21 13.49 -10.53 3.15
C ARG A 21 13.89 -11.86 2.53
N VAL A 22 14.25 -12.85 3.34
CA VAL A 22 14.56 -14.21 2.85
C VAL A 22 13.31 -14.84 2.23
N ARG A 23 12.14 -14.72 2.87
CA ARG A 23 10.87 -15.15 2.26
C ARG A 23 10.58 -14.38 0.99
N ASP A 24 10.87 -13.07 0.97
CA ASP A 24 10.58 -12.23 -0.18
C ASP A 24 11.40 -12.58 -1.42
N SER A 25 12.56 -13.21 -1.23
CA SER A 25 13.46 -13.67 -2.30
C SER A 25 13.01 -14.96 -2.99
N GLN A 26 11.95 -15.62 -2.49
CA GLN A 26 11.41 -16.84 -3.08
C GLN A 26 10.64 -16.53 -4.38
N ALA A 27 10.78 -17.42 -5.37
CA ALA A 27 10.23 -17.22 -6.71
C ALA A 27 8.69 -17.07 -6.75
N ASP A 28 7.96 -17.68 -5.81
CA ASP A 28 6.49 -17.61 -5.74
C ASP A 28 5.98 -16.34 -5.04
N TRP A 29 6.88 -15.59 -4.42
CA TRP A 29 6.49 -14.45 -3.60
C TRP A 29 5.85 -13.28 -4.37
N PRO A 30 6.30 -12.92 -5.58
CA PRO A 30 5.63 -11.89 -6.38
C PRO A 30 4.16 -12.19 -6.67
N LEU A 31 3.80 -13.47 -6.88
CA LEU A 31 2.42 -13.88 -7.14
C LEU A 31 1.52 -13.64 -5.92
N LEU A 32 2.01 -14.02 -4.73
CA LEU A 32 1.33 -13.79 -3.45
C LEU A 32 1.28 -12.29 -3.11
N TYR A 33 2.36 -11.55 -3.38
CA TYR A 33 2.46 -10.13 -3.10
C TYR A 33 1.55 -9.29 -4.00
N ASN A 34 1.34 -9.68 -5.26
CA ASN A 34 0.44 -8.97 -6.19
C ASN A 34 -1.00 -8.87 -5.67
N GLN A 35 -1.48 -9.87 -4.93
CA GLN A 35 -2.79 -9.82 -4.26
C GLN A 35 -2.84 -8.71 -3.20
N ARG A 36 -1.74 -8.50 -2.47
CA ARG A 36 -1.61 -7.41 -1.48
C ARG A 36 -1.40 -6.05 -2.13
N ALA A 37 -0.62 -5.96 -3.20
CA ALA A 37 -0.43 -4.70 -3.92
C ALA A 37 -1.78 -4.10 -4.38
N GLY A 38 -2.76 -4.94 -4.75
CA GLY A 38 -4.12 -4.52 -5.08
C GLY A 38 -4.88 -3.86 -3.92
N ILE A 39 -4.65 -4.30 -2.66
CA ILE A 39 -5.33 -3.74 -1.49
C ILE A 39 -4.82 -2.33 -1.16
N GLU A 40 -3.52 -2.11 -1.31
CA GLU A 40 -2.90 -0.81 -1.06
C GLU A 40 -3.42 0.24 -2.03
N GLY A 41 -3.51 -0.10 -3.32
CA GLY A 41 -4.09 0.75 -4.36
C GLY A 41 -5.56 1.09 -4.08
N THR A 42 -6.33 0.10 -3.61
CA THR A 42 -7.75 0.27 -3.23
C THR A 42 -7.91 1.20 -2.02
N LEU A 43 -7.14 0.98 -0.95
CA LEU A 43 -7.15 1.85 0.23
C LEU A 43 -6.76 3.28 -0.15
N SER A 44 -5.70 3.42 -0.95
CA SER A 44 -5.21 4.67 -1.50
C SER A 44 -6.29 5.44 -2.28
N GLN A 45 -7.05 4.75 -3.15
CA GLN A 45 -8.19 5.32 -3.87
C GLN A 45 -9.29 5.78 -2.89
N GLY A 46 -9.70 4.92 -1.96
CA GLY A 46 -10.72 5.26 -0.96
C GLY A 46 -10.35 6.47 -0.11
N VAL A 47 -9.10 6.56 0.34
CA VAL A 47 -8.62 7.69 1.16
C VAL A 47 -8.54 8.98 0.36
N ARG A 48 -7.92 8.97 -0.82
CA ARG A 48 -7.64 10.20 -1.57
C ARG A 48 -8.83 10.73 -2.35
N ALA A 49 -9.62 9.86 -2.98
CA ALA A 49 -10.75 10.28 -3.82
C ALA A 49 -12.07 10.35 -3.04
N PHE A 50 -12.26 9.50 -2.03
CA PHE A 50 -13.56 9.36 -1.35
C PHE A 50 -13.55 9.72 0.15
N GLY A 51 -12.40 10.13 0.70
CA GLY A 51 -12.32 10.62 2.09
C GLY A 51 -12.55 9.54 3.15
N LEU A 52 -12.21 8.27 2.85
CA LEU A 52 -12.49 7.09 3.69
C LEU A 52 -12.08 7.23 5.17
N ARG A 53 -11.04 8.02 5.49
CA ARG A 53 -10.56 8.19 6.88
C ARG A 53 -11.45 9.06 7.77
N ARG A 54 -12.46 9.72 7.21
CA ARG A 54 -13.33 10.65 7.96
C ARG A 54 -14.78 10.22 7.86
N SER A 55 -15.38 9.87 8.99
CA SER A 55 -16.84 9.74 9.07
C SER A 55 -17.45 11.11 9.35
N ARG A 56 -18.43 11.51 8.53
CA ARG A 56 -19.16 12.77 8.69
C ARG A 56 -20.35 12.65 9.65
N TYR A 57 -20.74 11.41 9.95
CA TYR A 57 -21.89 11.08 10.77
C TYR A 57 -21.45 10.49 12.10
N VAL A 58 -22.27 10.73 13.14
CA VAL A 58 -22.06 10.17 14.47
C VAL A 58 -22.83 8.85 14.59
N GLY A 59 -22.14 7.82 15.10
CA GLY A 59 -22.71 6.50 15.37
C GLY A 59 -22.35 5.43 14.33
N LEU A 60 -22.07 4.21 14.82
CA LEU A 60 -21.55 3.10 14.00
C LEU A 60 -22.43 2.74 12.81
N ALA A 61 -23.76 2.74 12.98
CA ALA A 61 -24.69 2.42 11.88
C ALA A 61 -24.56 3.39 10.69
N LYS A 62 -24.47 4.70 10.97
CA LYS A 62 -24.31 5.73 9.93
C LYS A 62 -22.92 5.68 9.32
N THR A 63 -21.89 5.44 10.14
CA THR A 63 -20.53 5.22 9.66
C THR A 63 -20.45 4.01 8.73
N HIS A 64 -21.09 2.88 9.09
CA HIS A 64 -21.15 1.69 8.24
C HIS A 64 -21.83 2.00 6.89
N ALA A 65 -22.99 2.66 6.91
CA ALA A 65 -23.65 3.08 5.67
C ALA A 65 -22.77 3.98 4.80
N GLN A 66 -22.04 4.94 5.40
CA GLN A 66 -21.08 5.77 4.67
C GLN A 66 -19.99 4.92 3.99
N HIS A 67 -19.44 3.92 4.68
CA HIS A 67 -18.42 3.04 4.11
C HIS A 67 -18.96 2.19 2.96
N LEU A 68 -20.20 1.69 3.08
CA LEU A 68 -20.87 0.98 1.98
C LEU A 68 -21.03 1.90 0.76
N PHE A 69 -21.48 3.13 0.94
CA PHE A 69 -21.62 4.08 -0.17
C PHE A 69 -20.27 4.43 -0.82
N ILE A 70 -19.20 4.58 -0.02
CA ILE A 70 -17.85 4.78 -0.56
C ILE A 70 -17.41 3.56 -1.38
N ALA A 71 -17.63 2.34 -0.89
CA ALA A 71 -17.30 1.12 -1.62
C ALA A 71 -18.08 1.01 -2.95
N THR A 72 -19.38 1.32 -2.94
CA THR A 72 -20.20 1.36 -4.15
C THR A 72 -19.69 2.41 -5.15
N ALA A 73 -19.38 3.62 -4.69
CA ALA A 73 -18.86 4.69 -5.54
C ALA A 73 -17.50 4.32 -6.16
N MET A 74 -16.62 3.69 -5.37
CA MET A 74 -15.34 3.17 -5.87
C MET A 74 -15.52 2.14 -6.99
N ASN A 75 -16.44 1.18 -6.80
CA ASN A 75 -16.74 0.17 -7.82
C ASN A 75 -17.33 0.81 -9.09
N LEU A 76 -18.25 1.76 -8.94
CA LEU A 76 -18.83 2.49 -10.08
C LEU A 76 -17.75 3.24 -10.87
N CYS A 77 -16.87 3.99 -10.21
CA CYS A 77 -15.76 4.67 -10.88
C CYS A 77 -14.83 3.68 -11.61
N ARG A 78 -14.57 2.49 -11.05
CA ARG A 78 -13.76 1.46 -11.71
C ARG A 78 -14.45 0.90 -12.95
N ILE A 79 -15.75 0.63 -12.88
CA ILE A 79 -16.54 0.18 -14.03
C ILE A 79 -16.50 1.24 -15.14
N ILE A 80 -16.74 2.51 -14.80
CA ILE A 80 -16.71 3.61 -15.77
C ILE A 80 -15.32 3.72 -16.40
N ASN A 81 -14.25 3.67 -15.60
CA ASN A 81 -12.89 3.71 -16.14
C ASN A 81 -12.57 2.53 -17.04
N TRP A 82 -13.07 1.34 -16.71
CA TRP A 82 -12.90 0.15 -17.55
C TRP A 82 -13.64 0.29 -18.88
N LEU A 83 -14.89 0.76 -18.86
CA LEU A 83 -15.68 1.03 -20.07
C LEU A 83 -15.05 2.10 -20.96
N ASN A 84 -14.39 3.09 -20.35
CA ASN A 84 -13.69 4.17 -21.06
C ASN A 84 -12.24 3.81 -21.44
N GLU A 85 -11.83 2.54 -21.28
CA GLU A 85 -10.48 2.06 -21.57
C GLU A 85 -9.36 2.87 -20.89
N VAL A 86 -9.65 3.44 -19.71
CA VAL A 86 -8.67 4.20 -18.94
C VAL A 86 -7.60 3.22 -18.44
N PRO A 87 -6.31 3.45 -18.75
CA PRO A 87 -5.25 2.54 -18.34
C PRO A 87 -5.14 2.48 -16.81
N LEU A 88 -4.78 1.29 -16.29
CA LEU A 88 -4.54 1.13 -14.86
C LEU A 88 -3.39 2.04 -14.41
N ALA A 89 -3.54 2.62 -13.22
CA ALA A 89 -2.50 3.44 -12.63
C ALA A 89 -1.21 2.63 -12.47
N GLN A 90 -0.11 3.16 -13.00
CA GLN A 90 1.20 2.52 -12.86
C GLN A 90 1.69 2.64 -11.41
N THR A 91 2.36 1.59 -10.92
CA THR A 91 3.00 1.62 -9.61
C THR A 91 4.01 2.76 -9.57
N ARG A 92 3.83 3.69 -8.62
CA ARG A 92 4.76 4.81 -8.45
C ARG A 92 6.10 4.27 -7.98
N GLN A 93 7.12 4.41 -8.83
CA GLN A 93 8.50 4.12 -8.44
C GLN A 93 9.01 5.20 -7.49
N ALA A 94 9.64 4.79 -6.38
CA ALA A 94 10.24 5.72 -5.43
C ALA A 94 11.47 6.40 -6.05
N ALA A 95 11.74 7.66 -5.69
CA ALA A 95 12.92 8.38 -6.19
C ALA A 95 14.24 7.67 -5.86
N PHE A 96 14.25 6.84 -4.80
CA PHE A 96 15.37 6.02 -4.36
C PHE A 96 15.72 4.89 -5.34
N GLU A 97 14.76 4.37 -6.11
CA GLU A 97 15.01 3.36 -7.15
C GLU A 97 16.06 3.85 -8.16
N ARG A 98 16.10 5.15 -8.45
CA ARG A 98 17.10 5.76 -9.35
C ARG A 98 18.53 5.71 -8.81
N LEU A 99 18.70 5.43 -7.52
CA LEU A 99 20.01 5.31 -6.86
C LEU A 99 20.44 3.84 -6.72
N ILE A 100 19.57 2.88 -7.02
CA ILE A 100 19.92 1.46 -6.99
C ILE A 100 20.80 1.18 -8.22
N PRO A 101 22.07 0.77 -8.05
CA PRO A 101 22.90 0.41 -9.18
C PRO A 101 22.29 -0.80 -9.89
N LEU A 102 22.13 -0.71 -11.21
CA LEU A 102 21.78 -1.86 -12.05
C LEU A 102 22.78 -2.97 -11.72
N ALA A 103 22.27 -4.11 -11.24
CA ALA A 103 23.09 -5.28 -10.97
C ALA A 103 23.90 -5.58 -12.25
N ARG A 104 25.23 -5.49 -12.17
CA ARG A 104 26.10 -5.90 -13.26
C ARG A 104 25.85 -7.39 -13.48
N ALA A 105 25.37 -7.73 -14.67
CA ALA A 105 25.30 -9.11 -15.16
C ALA A 105 26.71 -9.71 -15.26
#